data_AF-A0A522RL53-F1
#
_entry.id   AF-A0A522RL53-F1
#
_cell.length_a   1.000
_cell.length_b   1.000
_cell.length_c   1.000
_cell.angle_alpha   90.00
_cell.angle_beta   90.00
_cell.angle_gamma   90.00
#
_symmetry.space_group_name_H-M   'P 1'
#
loop_
_entity.id
_entity.type
_entity.pdbx_description
1 polymer ?
#
loop_
_entity_poly.entity_id
_entity_poly.type
_entity_poly.pdbx_seq_one_letter_code
_entity_poly.pdbx_strand_id
1 'polypeptide(L)'
;MTPTALLATALTMGLFVLAGGGYAVCYSIGRLRGRIGLVRAGVACWGVAALCALAIAVLSPLETGWKLLILASALAYVAIPPMTWRYVEQLHLQRSRNP
;
A
#
# COMPACT_ATOMS: atom_id res chain seq x y z
N MET A 1 -10.85 -6.86 25.15
CA MET A 1 -11.02 -5.81 24.11
C MET A 1 -12.28 -5.02 24.43
N THR A 2 -12.21 -3.69 24.50
CA THR A 2 -13.43 -2.86 24.61
C THR A 2 -14.05 -2.64 23.22
N PRO A 3 -15.37 -2.37 23.12
CA PRO A 3 -16.02 -2.06 21.85
C PRO A 3 -15.40 -0.86 21.11
N THR A 4 -14.93 0.14 21.86
CA THR A 4 -14.25 1.31 21.31
C THR A 4 -12.90 0.95 20.69
N ALA A 5 -12.11 0.08 21.34
CA ALA A 5 -10.84 -0.39 20.80
C ALA A 5 -11.01 -1.25 19.54
N LEU A 6 -12.08 -2.05 19.49
CA LEU A 6 -12.46 -2.80 18.28
C LEU A 6 -12.70 -1.84 17.11
N LEU A 7 -13.59 -0.85 17.29
CA LEU A 7 -13.95 0.10 16.25
C LEU A 7 -12.75 0.90 15.77
N ALA A 8 -11.93 1.42 16.70
CA ALA A 8 -10.73 2.16 16.36
C ALA A 8 -9.74 1.29 15.54
N THR A 9 -9.54 0.03 15.93
CA THR A 9 -8.67 -0.90 15.22
C THR A 9 -9.22 -1.17 13.81
N ALA A 10 -10.52 -1.46 13.67
CA ALA A 10 -11.16 -1.75 12.40
C ALA A 10 -11.09 -0.55 11.43
N LEU A 11 -11.37 0.67 11.91
CA LEU A 11 -11.27 1.89 11.11
C LEU A 11 -9.84 2.16 10.66
N THR A 12 -8.86 1.96 11.53
CA THR A 12 -7.44 2.14 11.19
C THR A 12 -6.98 1.11 10.18
N MET A 13 -7.44 -0.15 10.27
CA MET A 13 -7.18 -1.19 9.27
C MET A 13 -7.82 -0.85 7.93
N GLY A 14 -9.06 -0.34 7.92
CA GLY A 14 -9.71 0.13 6.70
C GLY A 14 -8.92 1.26 6.03
N LEU A 15 -8.50 2.25 6.81
CA LEU A 15 -7.67 3.36 6.31
C LEU A 15 -6.31 2.87 5.78
N PHE A 16 -5.67 1.93 6.46
CA PHE A 16 -4.42 1.29 6.02
C PHE A 16 -4.57 0.69 4.61
N VAL A 17 -5.62 -0.11 4.39
CA VAL A 17 -5.87 -0.75 3.09
C VAL A 17 -6.22 0.28 2.02
N LEU A 18 -7.07 1.26 2.33
CA LEU A 18 -7.44 2.33 1.40
C LEU A 18 -6.23 3.16 0.97
N ALA A 19 -5.34 3.49 1.91
CA ALA A 19 -4.11 4.22 1.63
C ALA A 19 -3.13 3.38 0.78
N GLY A 20 -3.01 2.08 1.06
CA GLY A 20 -2.24 1.14 0.21
C GLY A 20 -2.78 1.04 -1.21
N GLY A 21 -4.11 0.91 -1.38
CA GLY A 21 -4.76 0.93 -2.69
C GLY A 21 -4.59 2.27 -3.40
N GLY A 22 -4.73 3.38 -2.67
CA GLY A 22 -4.48 4.73 -3.17
C GLY A 22 -3.05 4.91 -3.70
N TYR A 23 -2.05 4.34 -3.01
CA TYR A 23 -0.68 4.30 -3.53
C TYR A 23 -0.61 3.61 -4.89
N ALA A 24 -1.11 2.38 -4.99
CA ALA A 24 -1.05 1.61 -6.23
C ALA A 24 -1.73 2.32 -7.41
N VAL A 25 -2.91 2.91 -7.17
CA VAL A 25 -3.67 3.65 -8.19
C VAL A 25 -2.93 4.90 -8.64
N CYS A 26 -2.53 5.76 -7.70
CA CYS A 26 -1.83 7.01 -8.02
C CYS A 26 -0.47 6.75 -8.69
N TYR A 27 0.26 5.74 -8.23
CA TYR A 27 1.53 5.32 -8.84
C TYR A 27 1.31 4.88 -10.29
N SER A 28 0.36 3.98 -10.54
CA SER A 28 0.10 3.42 -11.86
C SER A 28 -0.39 4.48 -12.85
N ILE A 29 -1.36 5.31 -12.45
CA ILE A 29 -1.86 6.41 -13.29
C ILE A 29 -0.75 7.44 -13.53
N GLY A 30 0.04 7.76 -12.51
CA GLY A 30 1.16 8.69 -12.61
C GLY A 30 2.21 8.22 -13.61
N ARG A 31 2.57 6.92 -13.58
CA ARG A 31 3.46 6.29 -14.55
C ARG A 31 2.85 6.29 -15.96
N LEU A 32 1.60 5.88 -16.10
CA LEU A 32 0.91 5.83 -17.39
C LEU A 32 0.81 7.21 -18.07
N ARG A 33 0.58 8.26 -17.28
CA ARG A 33 0.42 9.64 -17.78
C ARG A 33 1.72 10.45 -17.79
N GLY A 34 2.86 9.87 -17.40
CA GLY A 34 4.13 10.60 -17.25
C GLY A 34 4.08 11.73 -16.22
N ARG A 35 3.17 11.68 -15.23
CA ARG A 35 2.96 12.74 -14.23
C ARG A 35 3.60 12.39 -12.90
N ILE A 36 4.79 12.95 -12.66
CA ILE A 36 5.55 12.72 -11.41
C ILE A 36 4.78 13.15 -10.15
N GLY A 37 3.90 14.17 -10.25
CA GLY A 37 3.06 14.61 -9.14
C GLY A 37 2.12 13.51 -8.61
N LEU A 38 1.54 12.70 -9.51
CA LEU A 38 0.68 11.58 -9.11
C LEU A 38 1.48 10.44 -8.49
N VAL A 39 2.70 10.19 -8.99
CA VAL A 39 3.60 9.21 -8.37
C VAL A 39 3.95 9.64 -6.94
N ARG A 40 4.27 10.92 -6.73
CA ARG A 40 4.55 11.49 -5.39
C ARG A 40 3.32 11.41 -4.48
N ALA A 41 2.13 11.72 -5.00
CA ALA A 41 0.88 11.56 -4.25
C ALA A 41 0.66 10.10 -3.83
N GLY A 42 0.97 9.15 -4.70
CA GLY A 42 0.96 7.73 -4.35
C GLY A 42 1.93 7.38 -3.21
N VAL A 43 3.17 7.89 -3.26
CA VAL A 43 4.14 7.69 -2.17
C VAL A 43 3.65 8.31 -0.86
N ALA A 44 2.95 9.46 -0.91
CA ALA A 44 2.31 10.03 0.26
C ALA A 44 1.21 9.12 0.83
N CYS A 45 0.39 8.51 -0.02
CA CYS A 45 -0.59 7.49 0.40
C CYS A 45 0.09 6.30 1.09
N TRP A 46 1.22 5.83 0.57
CA TRP A 46 2.02 4.80 1.25
C TRP A 46 2.50 5.28 2.63
N GLY A 47 2.95 6.53 2.76
CA GLY A 47 3.31 7.12 4.05
C GLY A 47 2.16 7.08 5.05
N VAL A 48 0.93 7.39 4.62
CA VAL A 48 -0.28 7.26 5.45
C VAL A 48 -0.52 5.79 5.85
N ALA A 49 -0.35 4.84 4.93
CA ALA A 49 -0.47 3.41 5.24
C ALA A 49 0.59 2.98 6.27
N ALA A 50 1.85 3.41 6.13
CA ALA A 50 2.90 3.12 7.09
C ALA A 50 2.60 3.68 8.48
N LEU A 51 2.09 4.91 8.57
CA LEU A 51 1.65 5.50 9.83
C LEU A 51 0.50 4.71 10.46
N CYS A 52 -0.48 4.26 9.66
CA CYS A 52 -1.57 3.41 10.15
C CYS A 52 -1.03 2.06 10.66
N ALA A 53 -0.08 1.45 9.95
CA ALA A 53 0.54 0.19 10.37
C ALA A 53 1.28 0.33 11.72
N LEU A 54 2.01 1.43 11.90
CA LEU A 54 2.66 1.76 13.18
C LEU A 54 1.63 1.99 14.29
N ALA A 55 0.57 2.76 14.01
CA ALA A 55 -0.50 2.99 14.97
C ALA A 55 -1.18 1.68 15.40
N ILE A 56 -1.45 0.77 14.46
CA ILE A 56 -2.01 -0.55 14.77
C ILE A 56 -1.03 -1.37 15.61
N ALA A 57 0.26 -1.39 15.25
CA ALA A 57 1.26 -2.15 15.98
C ALA A 57 1.39 -1.71 17.46
N VAL A 58 1.33 -0.39 17.71
CA VAL A 58 1.55 0.18 19.05
C VAL A 58 0.26 0.27 19.87
N LEU A 59 -0.86 0.67 19.26
CA LEU A 59 -2.08 1.08 19.98
C LEU A 59 -3.19 0.03 19.98
N SER A 60 -3.14 -0.96 19.08
CA SER A 60 -4.20 -1.97 19.00
C SER A 60 -4.01 -3.11 20.00
N PRO A 61 -5.11 -3.75 20.46
CA PRO A 61 -5.06 -4.94 21.30
C PRO A 61 -4.77 -6.22 20.51
N LEU A 62 -4.33 -6.13 19.25
CA LEU A 62 -4.01 -7.29 18.43
C LEU A 62 -2.83 -8.09 19.01
N GLU A 63 -2.87 -9.40 18.80
CA GLU A 63 -1.74 -10.28 19.10
C GLU A 63 -0.52 -9.95 18.22
N THR A 64 0.66 -10.28 18.71
CA THR A 64 1.94 -9.97 18.06
C THR A 64 2.01 -10.49 16.62
N GLY A 65 1.47 -11.67 16.32
CA GLY A 65 1.46 -12.23 14.97
C GLY A 65 0.75 -11.33 13.96
N TRP A 66 -0.41 -10.79 14.33
CA TRP A 66 -1.16 -9.85 13.48
C TRP A 66 -0.44 -8.51 13.30
N LYS A 67 0.19 -8.01 14.37
CA LYS A 67 0.99 -6.78 14.29
C LYS A 67 2.16 -6.92 13.32
N LEU A 68 2.88 -8.03 13.39
CA LEU A 68 3.97 -8.34 12.46
C LEU A 68 3.48 -8.46 11.02
N LEU A 69 2.34 -9.12 10.79
CA LEU A 69 1.74 -9.23 9.45
C LEU A 69 1.42 -7.86 8.86
N ILE A 70 0.83 -6.95 9.64
CA ILE A 70 0.48 -5.60 9.18
C ILE A 70 1.73 -4.78 8.86
N LEU A 71 2.75 -4.84 9.71
CA LEU A 71 4.03 -4.16 9.47
C LEU A 71 4.73 -4.70 8.21
N ALA A 72 4.78 -6.02 8.06
CA ALA A 72 5.34 -6.67 6.87
C ALA A 72 4.55 -6.29 5.60
N SER A 73 3.22 -6.19 5.71
CA SER A 73 2.36 -5.75 4.59
C SER A 73 2.67 -4.31 4.17
N ALA A 74 2.87 -3.40 5.13
CA ALA A 74 3.24 -2.02 4.83
C ALA A 74 4.59 -1.93 4.10
N LEU A 75 5.57 -2.76 4.49
CA LEU A 75 6.86 -2.86 3.80
C LEU A 75 6.70 -3.42 2.38
N ALA A 76 5.92 -4.49 2.23
CA ALA A 76 5.63 -5.07 0.92
C ALA A 76 4.94 -4.05 -0.01
N TYR A 77 4.04 -3.23 0.53
CA TYR A 77 3.33 -2.20 -0.24
C TYR A 77 4.27 -1.20 -0.89
N VAL A 78 5.45 -0.89 -0.34
CA VAL A 78 6.48 -0.05 -1.00
C VAL A 78 6.87 -0.63 -2.36
N ALA A 79 7.06 -1.94 -2.39
CA ALA A 79 7.68 -2.64 -3.51
C ALA A 79 6.66 -3.09 -4.57
N ILE A 80 5.41 -3.39 -4.17
CA ILE A 80 4.40 -3.97 -5.07
C ILE A 80 4.15 -3.07 -6.29
N PRO A 81 3.72 -1.80 -6.18
CA PRO A 81 3.43 -0.99 -7.37
C PRO A 81 4.62 -0.82 -8.34
N PRO A 82 5.85 -0.48 -7.91
CA PRO A 82 6.96 -0.36 -8.85
C PRO A 82 7.40 -1.69 -9.46
N MET A 83 7.38 -2.80 -8.70
CA MET A 83 7.76 -4.12 -9.23
C MET A 83 6.72 -4.62 -10.23
N THR A 84 5.43 -4.59 -9.86
CA THR A 84 4.34 -5.00 -10.76
C THR A 84 4.33 -4.15 -12.02
N TRP A 85 4.52 -2.83 -11.92
CA TRP A 85 4.57 -1.97 -13.10
C TRP A 85 5.71 -2.35 -14.06
N ARG A 86 6.93 -2.55 -13.54
CA ARG A 86 8.08 -2.99 -14.36
C ARG A 86 7.83 -4.34 -15.02
N TYR A 87 7.21 -5.27 -14.30
CA TYR A 87 6.86 -6.58 -14.84
C TYR A 87 5.85 -6.47 -15.99
N VAL A 88 4.81 -5.64 -15.83
CA VAL A 88 3.82 -5.39 -16.89
C VAL A 88 4.46 -4.71 -18.11
N GLU A 89 5.35 -3.73 -17.91
CA GLU A 89 6.13 -3.12 -19.01
C GLU A 89 6.95 -4.19 -19.76
N GLN A 90 7.63 -5.09 -19.05
CA GLN A 90 8.42 -6.16 -19.66
C GLN A 90 7.56 -7.14 -20.47
N LEU A 91 6.40 -7.55 -19.95
CA LEU A 91 5.48 -8.43 -20.67
C LEU A 91 4.98 -7.78 -21.96
N HIS A 92 4.68 -6.47 -21.93
CA HIS A 92 4.26 -5.76 -23.13
C HIS A 92 5.37 -5.72 -24.18
N LEU A 93 6.60 -5.39 -23.77
CA LEU A 93 7.76 -5.38 -24.66
C LEU A 93 8.09 -6.76 -25.26
N GLN A 94 7.94 -7.83 -24.49
CA GLN A 94 8.11 -9.20 -24.97
C GLN A 94 7.05 -9.56 -26.00
N ARG A 95 5.78 -9.22 -25.74
CA ARG A 95 4.67 -9.47 -26.67
C ARG A 95 4.81 -8.68 -27.98
N SER A 96 5.28 -7.44 -27.92
CA SER A 96 5.54 -6.64 -29.14
C SER A 96 6.70 -7.18 -29.98
N ARG A 97 7.61 -7.99 -29.41
CA ARG A 97 8.76 -8.58 -30.10
C ARG A 97 8.44 -9.94 -30.76
N ASN A 98 7.47 -10.69 -30.22
CA ASN A 98 7.00 -11.97 -30.74
C ASN A 98 5.48 -11.86 -31.06
N PRO A 99 5.11 -11.26 -32.20
CA PRO A 99 3.71 -10.99 -32.56
C PRO A 99 2.87 -12.26 -32.77
#